data_AF-A0A424LFW7-F1
#
_entry.id   AF-A0A424LFW7-F1
#
_cell.length_a   1.000
_cell.length_b   1.000
_cell.length_c   1.000
_cell.angle_alpha   90.00
_cell.angle_beta   90.00
_cell.angle_gamma   90.00
#
_symmetry.space_group_name_H-M   'P 1'
#
loop_
_entity.id
_entity.type
_entity.pdbx_description
1 polymer ?
#
loop_
_entity_poly.entity_id
_entity_poly.type
_entity_poly.pdbx_seq_one_letter_code
_entity_poly.pdbx_strand_id
1 'polypeptide(L)'
;MALPKGKKVYFASDNHLGAPTRKDSLPREKKFVAWLDSIKDDAAAIFLMGDLFDFWFEYKTVVPKGFTRTLGKLAELSDMGIPITYFVGNHDLWMNGYFEEELNIPVYHKPQQYLINDTSFFIGHGDGLGPHDKGFKRMKKVFTNPLAKWFFKWLHPDLGVRLGQHLSVNNKIISGEADAKFLGEDKEWLILYAKRKLEQQHYDHFIFGHRHLPMEIKLNEKSTYTNLGDWISYFTYAVFDGEKLSLEKLEN
;
A
#
# COMPACT_ATOMS: atom_id res chain seq x y z
N MET A 1 -20.01 2.05 -5.02
CA MET A 1 -20.30 3.39 -4.48
C MET A 1 -20.56 4.33 -5.65
N ALA A 2 -21.55 5.21 -5.54
CA ALA A 2 -21.73 6.29 -6.51
C ALA A 2 -20.82 7.46 -6.11
N LEU A 3 -20.04 7.98 -7.06
CA LEU A 3 -19.13 9.09 -6.84
C LEU A 3 -19.89 10.41 -7.02
N PRO A 4 -19.97 11.28 -6.00
CA PRO A 4 -20.59 12.59 -6.16
C PRO A 4 -19.86 13.42 -7.21
N LYS A 5 -20.58 14.28 -7.93
CA LYS A 5 -19.99 15.15 -8.97
C LYS A 5 -18.86 16.00 -8.38
N GLY A 6 -17.70 15.96 -9.02
CA GLY A 6 -16.51 16.72 -8.62
C GLY A 6 -15.72 16.09 -7.47
N LYS A 7 -16.14 14.93 -6.95
CA LYS A 7 -15.37 14.13 -6.01
C LYS A 7 -14.53 13.08 -6.75
N LYS A 8 -13.45 12.63 -6.12
CA LYS A 8 -12.46 11.71 -6.69
C LYS A 8 -12.10 10.59 -5.72
N VAL A 9 -11.54 9.51 -6.22
CA VAL A 9 -11.01 8.40 -5.43
C VAL A 9 -9.51 8.34 -5.60
N TYR A 10 -8.78 8.29 -4.50
CA TYR A 10 -7.31 8.35 -4.50
C TYR A 10 -6.69 7.03 -4.06
N PHE A 11 -5.57 6.67 -4.68
CA PHE A 11 -4.82 5.45 -4.38
C PHE A 11 -3.34 5.79 -4.18
N ALA A 12 -2.75 5.37 -3.06
CA ALA A 12 -1.33 5.57 -2.76
C ALA A 12 -0.75 4.35 -2.04
N SER A 13 0.56 4.11 -2.15
CA SER A 13 1.25 2.99 -1.50
C SER A 13 2.73 3.26 -1.32
N ASP A 14 3.42 2.33 -0.65
CA ASP A 14 4.89 2.27 -0.67
C ASP A 14 5.54 3.57 -0.17
N ASN A 15 5.05 4.08 0.96
CA ASN A 15 5.64 5.23 1.63
C ASN A 15 6.91 4.86 2.41
N HIS A 16 6.95 3.65 2.97
CA HIS A 16 8.07 3.13 3.78
C HIS A 16 8.52 4.12 4.85
N LEU A 17 7.59 4.74 5.57
CA LEU A 17 7.94 5.72 6.61
C LEU A 17 8.81 5.04 7.68
N GLY A 18 9.93 5.69 8.04
CA GLY A 18 10.92 5.19 8.98
C GLY A 18 12.28 4.91 8.33
N ALA A 19 12.32 4.54 7.05
CA ALA A 19 13.55 4.27 6.31
C ALA A 19 14.13 5.48 5.54
N PRO A 20 15.44 5.49 5.23
CA PRO A 20 16.47 4.64 5.85
C PRO A 20 16.75 5.05 7.30
N THR A 21 16.42 6.31 7.64
CA THR A 21 16.48 6.82 9.00
C THR A 21 15.24 7.68 9.29
N ARG A 22 14.92 7.86 10.57
CA ARG A 22 13.83 8.77 10.98
C ARG A 22 14.04 10.21 10.48
N LYS A 23 15.30 10.67 10.40
CA LYS A 23 15.64 12.03 9.93
C LYS A 23 15.31 12.18 8.45
N ASP A 24 15.70 11.20 7.64
CA ASP A 24 15.50 11.24 6.19
C ASP A 24 14.06 10.88 5.79
N SER A 25 13.37 10.11 6.63
CA SER A 25 11.94 9.82 6.46
C SER A 25 11.04 11.02 6.78
N LEU A 26 11.46 11.96 7.62
CA LEU A 26 10.58 13.05 8.08
C LEU A 26 10.15 13.99 6.94
N PRO A 27 11.03 14.44 6.02
CA PRO A 27 10.60 15.19 4.83
C PRO A 27 9.58 14.45 3.99
N ARG A 28 9.75 13.13 3.81
CA ARG A 28 8.80 12.26 3.10
C ARG A 28 7.45 12.17 3.82
N GLU A 29 7.46 11.98 5.14
CA GLU A 29 6.25 12.00 5.98
C GLU A 29 5.48 13.30 5.79
N LYS A 30 6.17 14.45 5.87
CA LYS A 30 5.55 15.77 5.68
C LYS A 30 4.97 15.94 4.29
N LYS A 31 5.69 15.51 3.25
CA LYS A 31 5.21 15.58 1.86
C LYS A 31 3.95 14.74 1.66
N PHE A 32 3.92 13.53 2.21
CA PHE A 32 2.72 12.69 2.15
C PHE A 32 1.53 13.29 2.90
N VAL A 33 1.76 13.83 4.10
CA VAL A 33 0.71 14.52 4.88
C VAL A 33 0.19 15.76 4.16
N ALA A 34 1.07 16.52 3.49
CA ALA A 34 0.67 17.68 2.70
C ALA A 34 -0.20 17.28 1.49
N TRP A 35 0.13 16.17 0.82
CA TRP A 35 -0.71 15.63 -0.25
C TRP A 35 -2.07 15.17 0.26
N LEU A 36 -2.12 14.41 1.36
CA LEU A 36 -3.37 14.02 2.01
C LEU A 36 -4.23 15.24 2.36
N ASP A 37 -3.60 16.33 2.80
CA ASP A 37 -4.30 17.60 3.08
C ASP A 37 -4.82 18.26 1.79
N SER A 38 -4.07 18.22 0.70
CA SER A 38 -4.47 18.84 -0.58
C SER A 38 -5.66 18.16 -1.26
N ILE A 39 -5.89 16.87 -1.00
CA ILE A 39 -6.97 16.09 -1.61
C ILE A 39 -8.23 16.02 -0.72
N LYS A 40 -8.19 16.56 0.50
CA LYS A 40 -9.26 16.32 1.49
C LYS A 40 -10.62 16.87 1.06
N ASP A 41 -10.63 17.95 0.29
CA ASP A 41 -11.86 18.64 -0.10
C ASP A 41 -12.55 17.95 -1.28
N ASP A 42 -11.83 17.20 -2.11
CA ASP A 42 -12.39 16.47 -3.26
C ASP A 42 -12.30 14.93 -3.12
N ALA A 43 -11.62 14.39 -2.11
CA ALA A 43 -11.61 12.96 -1.83
C ALA A 43 -13.00 12.46 -1.40
N ALA A 44 -13.51 11.49 -2.14
CA ALA A 44 -14.67 10.67 -1.79
C ALA A 44 -14.28 9.35 -1.13
N ALA A 45 -13.07 8.86 -1.41
CA ALA A 45 -12.46 7.72 -0.74
C ALA A 45 -10.94 7.72 -0.97
N ILE A 46 -10.19 7.16 -0.03
CA ILE A 46 -8.73 6.99 -0.11
C ILE A 46 -8.40 5.52 0.12
N PHE A 47 -7.63 4.94 -0.80
CA PHE A 47 -7.12 3.58 -0.71
C PHE A 47 -5.60 3.62 -0.50
N LEU A 48 -5.16 3.08 0.64
CA LEU A 48 -3.75 2.96 0.99
C LEU A 48 -3.30 1.52 0.74
N MET A 49 -2.57 1.28 -0.35
CA MET A 49 -2.23 -0.06 -0.84
C MET A 49 -0.95 -0.61 -0.20
N GLY A 50 -0.80 -0.47 1.12
CA GLY A 50 0.26 -1.09 1.91
C GLY A 50 1.62 -0.43 1.85
N ASP A 51 2.51 -0.93 2.69
CA ASP A 51 3.87 -0.43 2.91
C ASP A 51 3.90 1.07 3.27
N LEU A 52 2.95 1.50 4.12
CA LEU A 52 2.95 2.86 4.67
C LEU A 52 4.14 3.06 5.61
N PHE A 53 4.47 2.05 6.39
CA PHE A 53 5.63 2.05 7.28
C PHE A 53 6.72 1.12 6.74
N ASP A 54 7.97 1.44 7.02
CA ASP A 54 9.08 0.53 6.70
C ASP A 54 9.08 -0.70 7.62
N PHE A 55 8.47 -0.59 8.80
CA PHE A 55 8.23 -1.72 9.67
C PHE A 55 7.10 -1.39 10.64
N TRP A 56 6.09 -2.26 10.69
CA TRP A 56 4.99 -2.14 11.65
C TRP A 56 4.70 -3.46 12.35
N PHE A 57 4.69 -3.41 13.68
CA PHE A 57 4.31 -4.54 14.54
C PHE A 57 3.44 -4.07 15.69
N GLU A 58 2.24 -4.62 15.79
CA GLU A 58 1.30 -4.29 16.86
C GLU A 58 1.48 -5.25 18.04
N TYR A 59 2.06 -4.72 19.13
CA TYR A 59 1.96 -5.38 20.43
C TYR A 59 0.56 -5.16 21.01
N LYS A 60 0.22 -5.88 22.08
CA LYS A 60 -1.12 -5.79 22.69
C LYS A 60 -1.48 -4.36 23.13
N THR A 61 -0.49 -3.58 23.55
CA THR A 61 -0.69 -2.24 24.13
C THR A 61 0.31 -1.21 23.59
N VAL A 62 1.15 -1.59 22.62
CA VAL A 62 2.25 -0.75 22.12
C VAL A 62 2.32 -0.88 20.61
N VAL A 63 2.42 0.26 19.94
CA VAL A 63 2.77 0.35 18.52
C VAL A 63 4.12 1.05 18.35
N PRO A 64 4.83 0.88 17.22
CA PRO A 64 6.11 1.52 17.00
C PRO A 64 6.03 3.05 17.13
N LYS A 65 6.95 3.64 17.89
CA LYS A 65 7.01 5.10 18.08
C LYS A 65 7.39 5.79 16.77
N GLY A 66 6.55 6.72 16.32
CA GLY A 66 6.80 7.51 15.12
C GLY A 66 5.51 7.91 14.42
N PHE A 67 5.65 8.44 13.21
CA PHE A 67 4.57 8.61 12.24
C PHE A 67 3.36 9.42 12.71
N THR A 68 3.52 10.19 13.79
CA THR A 68 2.44 10.91 14.44
C THR A 68 1.73 11.88 13.50
N ARG A 69 2.43 12.44 12.50
CA ARG A 69 1.79 13.36 11.54
C ARG A 69 0.91 12.58 10.58
N THR A 70 1.39 11.46 10.07
CA THR A 70 0.61 10.58 9.21
C THR A 70 -0.59 10.01 9.95
N LEU A 71 -0.38 9.42 11.13
CA LEU A 71 -1.48 8.88 11.96
C LEU A 71 -2.50 9.97 12.32
N GLY A 72 -2.05 11.17 12.71
CA GLY A 72 -2.94 12.29 13.01
C GLY A 72 -3.72 12.78 11.79
N LYS A 73 -3.10 12.84 10.60
CA LYS A 73 -3.79 13.21 9.36
C LYS A 73 -4.80 12.14 8.93
N LEU A 74 -4.48 10.86 9.11
CA LEU A 74 -5.43 9.78 8.82
C LEU A 74 -6.63 9.80 9.77
N ALA A 75 -6.40 10.05 11.07
CA ALA A 75 -7.47 10.27 12.04
C ALA A 75 -8.36 11.45 11.64
N GLU A 76 -7.77 12.61 11.34
CA GLU A 76 -8.49 13.81 10.90
C GLU A 76 -9.38 13.54 9.69
N LEU A 77 -8.85 12.90 8.64
CA LEU A 77 -9.62 12.59 7.43
C LEU A 77 -10.75 11.59 7.71
N SER A 78 -10.50 10.59 8.54
CA SER A 78 -11.52 9.62 8.98
C SER A 78 -12.64 10.31 9.76
N ASP A 79 -12.30 11.20 10.70
CA ASP A 79 -13.25 11.98 11.51
C ASP A 79 -14.04 13.00 10.66
N MET A 80 -13.47 13.49 9.57
CA MET A 80 -14.18 14.28 8.55
C MET A 80 -15.20 13.45 7.75
N GLY A 81 -15.22 12.14 7.93
CA GLY A 81 -16.10 11.21 7.22
C GLY A 81 -15.58 10.78 5.85
N ILE A 82 -14.30 11.00 5.54
CA ILE A 82 -13.69 10.52 4.30
C ILE A 82 -13.35 9.03 4.50
N PRO A 83 -13.96 8.10 3.73
CA PRO A 83 -13.63 6.68 3.84
C PRO A 83 -12.18 6.43 3.45
N ILE A 84 -11.43 5.80 4.35
CA ILE A 84 -10.08 5.34 4.11
C ILE A 84 -10.08 3.82 4.20
N THR A 85 -9.41 3.14 3.27
CA THR A 85 -9.21 1.70 3.31
C THR A 85 -7.74 1.37 3.23
N TYR A 86 -7.27 0.49 4.11
CA TYR A 86 -5.89 0.05 4.13
C TYR A 86 -5.75 -1.38 3.61
N PHE A 87 -4.75 -1.63 2.78
CA PHE A 87 -4.32 -2.97 2.40
C PHE A 87 -2.97 -3.27 3.01
N VAL A 88 -2.84 -4.42 3.66
CA VAL A 88 -1.58 -4.79 4.30
C VAL A 88 -0.53 -5.14 3.25
N GLY A 89 0.62 -4.47 3.35
CA GLY A 89 1.81 -4.78 2.56
C GLY A 89 2.79 -5.71 3.26
N ASN A 90 3.95 -5.93 2.65
CA ASN A 90 4.95 -6.83 3.21
C ASN A 90 5.76 -6.25 4.38
N HIS A 91 5.78 -4.92 4.55
CA HIS A 91 6.40 -4.26 5.72
C HIS A 91 5.44 -4.08 6.90
N ASP A 92 4.13 -4.18 6.64
CA ASP A 92 3.06 -3.98 7.63
C ASP A 92 2.31 -5.27 7.98
N LEU A 93 2.89 -6.45 7.71
CA LEU A 93 2.25 -7.77 7.84
C LEU A 93 1.62 -8.08 9.21
N TRP A 94 2.02 -7.34 10.24
CA TRP A 94 1.56 -7.50 11.62
C TRP A 94 0.58 -6.41 12.08
N MET A 95 -0.01 -5.65 11.16
CA MET A 95 -1.22 -4.90 11.44
C MET A 95 -2.35 -5.84 11.90
N ASN A 96 -2.99 -5.50 13.02
CA ASN A 96 -3.98 -6.32 13.68
C ASN A 96 -4.84 -5.50 14.66
N GLY A 97 -5.67 -4.61 14.12
CA GLY A 97 -6.73 -3.93 14.88
C GLY A 97 -6.46 -2.46 15.15
N TYR A 98 -5.20 -1.98 15.19
CA TYR A 98 -4.94 -0.58 15.57
C TYR A 98 -5.63 0.43 14.62
N PHE A 99 -5.57 0.20 13.31
CA PHE A 99 -6.20 1.10 12.34
C PHE A 99 -7.73 1.02 12.41
N GLU A 100 -8.28 -0.19 12.60
CA GLU A 100 -9.70 -0.41 12.73
C GLU A 100 -10.28 0.20 14.02
N GLU A 101 -9.61 0.01 15.14
CA GLU A 101 -10.07 0.40 16.48
C GLU A 101 -9.83 1.89 16.76
N GLU A 102 -8.66 2.43 16.39
CA GLU A 102 -8.26 3.80 16.75
C GLU A 102 -8.54 4.83 15.65
N LEU A 103 -8.56 4.40 14.38
CA LEU A 103 -8.70 5.30 13.23
C LEU A 103 -9.99 5.07 12.44
N ASN A 104 -10.78 4.04 12.77
CA ASN A 104 -11.95 3.61 12.01
C ASN A 104 -11.60 3.34 10.52
N ILE A 105 -10.41 2.79 10.27
CA ILE A 105 -9.92 2.46 8.92
C ILE A 105 -9.96 0.93 8.74
N PRO A 106 -10.82 0.38 7.88
CA PRO A 106 -10.80 -1.05 7.58
C PRO A 106 -9.47 -1.50 6.97
N VAL A 107 -8.93 -2.61 7.47
CA VAL A 107 -7.68 -3.21 7.02
C VAL A 107 -7.94 -4.54 6.31
N TYR A 108 -7.39 -4.69 5.10
CA TYR A 108 -7.52 -5.90 4.29
C TYR A 108 -6.16 -6.55 4.02
N HIS A 109 -6.04 -7.84 4.35
CA HIS A 109 -4.84 -8.64 4.06
C HIS A 109 -4.88 -9.32 2.68
N LYS A 110 -5.95 -9.12 1.91
CA LYS A 110 -6.16 -9.73 0.60
C LYS A 110 -6.76 -8.70 -0.36
N PRO A 111 -6.51 -8.84 -1.68
CA PRO A 111 -7.15 -7.98 -2.66
C PRO A 111 -8.67 -7.98 -2.54
N GLN A 112 -9.27 -6.83 -2.78
CA GLN A 112 -10.71 -6.60 -2.74
C GLN A 112 -11.21 -6.11 -4.10
N GLN A 113 -12.52 -6.26 -4.31
CA GLN A 113 -13.20 -5.82 -5.52
C GLN A 113 -14.10 -4.63 -5.17
N TYR A 114 -14.05 -3.58 -5.99
CA TYR A 114 -14.90 -2.41 -5.83
C TYR A 114 -15.62 -2.10 -7.13
N LEU A 115 -16.84 -1.61 -7.00
CA LEU A 115 -17.58 -0.99 -8.09
C LEU A 115 -17.76 0.48 -7.73
N ILE A 116 -17.15 1.39 -8.49
CA ILE A 116 -17.21 2.83 -8.30
C ILE A 116 -17.89 3.41 -9.54
N ASN A 117 -19.08 4.01 -9.36
CA ASN A 117 -20.04 4.19 -10.45
C ASN A 117 -20.32 2.84 -11.15
N ASP A 118 -20.07 2.75 -12.45
CA ASP A 118 -20.16 1.53 -13.25
C ASP A 118 -18.78 0.94 -13.59
N THR A 119 -17.72 1.45 -12.96
CA THR A 119 -16.33 1.04 -13.20
C THR A 119 -15.88 0.06 -12.12
N SER A 120 -15.40 -1.10 -12.56
CA SER A 120 -14.98 -2.22 -11.72
C SER A 120 -13.48 -2.21 -11.45
N PHE A 121 -13.11 -2.36 -10.18
CA PHE A 121 -11.73 -2.30 -9.69
C PHE A 121 -11.36 -3.57 -8.94
N PHE A 122 -10.16 -4.09 -9.21
CA PHE A 122 -9.53 -5.15 -8.44
C PHE A 122 -8.24 -4.60 -7.82
N ILE A 123 -8.24 -4.43 -6.49
CA ILE A 123 -7.18 -3.66 -5.82
C ILE A 123 -6.57 -4.46 -4.66
N GLY A 124 -5.26 -4.36 -4.46
CA GLY A 124 -4.54 -4.90 -3.30
C GLY A 124 -3.10 -4.37 -3.25
N HIS A 125 -2.30 -4.74 -2.24
CA HIS A 125 -0.89 -4.30 -2.21
C HIS A 125 -0.07 -4.94 -3.34
N GLY A 126 -0.12 -6.27 -3.50
CA GLY A 126 0.52 -6.98 -4.63
C GLY A 126 1.53 -8.05 -4.22
N ASP A 127 2.05 -7.98 -2.99
CA ASP A 127 3.02 -8.93 -2.46
C ASP A 127 2.50 -10.38 -2.44
N GLY A 128 3.32 -11.31 -2.93
CA GLY A 128 2.96 -12.73 -2.96
C GLY A 128 1.78 -13.09 -3.87
N LEU A 129 1.33 -12.19 -4.74
CA LEU A 129 0.42 -12.53 -5.84
C LEU A 129 1.20 -13.17 -7.01
N GLY A 130 0.48 -13.54 -8.07
CA GLY A 130 1.10 -14.02 -9.30
C GLY A 130 1.82 -15.37 -9.21
N PRO A 131 2.35 -15.86 -10.35
CA PRO A 131 3.34 -16.92 -10.35
C PRO A 131 4.69 -16.35 -9.90
N HIS A 132 5.67 -17.21 -9.57
CA HIS A 132 7.00 -16.79 -9.11
C HIS A 132 6.99 -16.18 -7.69
N ASP A 133 8.13 -15.64 -7.25
CA ASP A 133 8.36 -15.16 -5.88
C ASP A 133 8.23 -16.21 -4.75
N LYS A 134 8.88 -17.36 -4.95
CA LYS A 134 8.85 -18.48 -3.99
C LYS A 134 9.55 -18.14 -2.67
N GLY A 135 10.56 -17.28 -2.69
CA GLY A 135 11.34 -16.88 -1.52
C GLY A 135 10.50 -16.07 -0.55
N PHE A 136 9.93 -14.96 -1.03
CA PHE A 136 9.02 -14.13 -0.24
C PHE A 136 7.81 -14.93 0.23
N LYS A 137 7.17 -15.74 -0.61
CA LYS A 137 6.00 -16.56 -0.20
C LYS A 137 6.31 -17.52 0.95
N ARG A 138 7.53 -18.06 1.01
CA ARG A 138 7.99 -18.88 2.14
C ARG A 138 8.22 -18.01 3.37
N MET A 139 8.89 -16.87 3.22
CA MET A 139 9.14 -15.92 4.30
C MET A 139 7.83 -15.37 4.91
N LYS A 140 6.87 -14.97 4.07
CA LYS A 140 5.53 -14.56 4.47
C LYS A 140 4.83 -15.64 5.29
N LYS A 141 4.94 -16.92 4.93
CA LYS A 141 4.40 -18.03 5.76
C LYS A 141 5.03 -18.11 7.15
N VAL A 142 6.33 -17.83 7.27
CA VAL A 142 7.02 -17.80 8.56
C VAL A 142 6.54 -16.60 9.39
N PHE A 143 6.54 -15.39 8.82
CA PHE A 143 6.13 -14.17 9.55
C PHE A 143 4.64 -14.14 9.90
N THR A 144 3.80 -14.80 9.11
CA THR A 144 2.36 -14.91 9.39
C THR A 144 2.02 -16.09 10.30
N ASN A 145 2.97 -16.96 10.65
CA ASN A 145 2.73 -18.09 11.54
C ASN A 145 2.37 -17.59 12.97
N PRO A 146 1.24 -18.03 13.56
CA PRO A 146 0.83 -17.58 14.89
C PRO A 146 1.88 -17.81 15.99
N LEU A 147 2.64 -18.91 15.93
CA LEU A 147 3.70 -19.20 16.90
C LEU A 147 4.88 -18.24 16.72
N ALA A 148 5.28 -17.96 15.48
CA ALA A 148 6.34 -17.00 15.21
C ALA A 148 5.95 -15.59 15.68
N LYS A 149 4.70 -15.16 15.40
CA LYS A 149 4.14 -13.91 15.92
C LYS A 149 4.14 -13.89 17.44
N TRP A 150 3.75 -15.00 18.07
CA TRP A 150 3.72 -15.12 19.53
C TRP A 150 5.12 -14.99 20.15
N PHE A 151 6.14 -15.66 19.61
CA PHE A 151 7.52 -15.50 20.08
C PHE A 151 8.03 -14.08 19.88
N PHE A 152 7.79 -13.47 18.71
CA PHE A 152 8.23 -12.11 18.43
C PHE A 152 7.57 -11.09 19.38
N LYS A 153 6.29 -11.28 19.71
CA LYS A 153 5.54 -10.42 20.63
C LYS A 153 6.14 -10.38 22.05
N TRP A 154 6.87 -11.42 22.46
CA TRP A 154 7.57 -11.45 23.76
C TRP A 154 8.91 -10.73 23.76
N LEU A 155 9.47 -10.40 22.59
CA LEU A 155 10.60 -9.49 22.54
C LEU A 155 10.14 -8.12 23.01
N HIS A 156 10.89 -7.52 23.95
CA HIS A 156 10.64 -6.15 24.38
C HIS A 156 10.51 -5.23 23.16
N PRO A 157 9.52 -4.32 23.10
CA PRO A 157 9.27 -3.49 21.91
C PRO A 157 10.52 -2.79 21.37
N ASP A 158 11.37 -2.24 22.24
CA ASP A 158 12.63 -1.60 21.81
C ASP A 158 13.62 -2.56 21.12
N LEU A 159 13.59 -3.85 21.45
CA LEU A 159 14.42 -4.87 20.82
C LEU A 159 13.77 -5.40 19.54
N GLY A 160 12.49 -5.77 19.61
CA GLY A 160 11.74 -6.32 18.48
C GLY A 160 11.64 -5.33 17.32
N VAL A 161 11.22 -4.10 17.60
CA VAL A 161 11.11 -3.04 16.58
C VAL A 161 12.48 -2.72 15.98
N ARG A 162 13.54 -2.60 16.80
CA ARG A 162 14.90 -2.35 16.30
C ARG A 162 15.40 -3.48 15.40
N LEU A 163 15.15 -4.73 15.77
CA LEU A 163 15.50 -5.89 14.94
C LEU A 163 14.73 -5.85 13.62
N GLY A 164 13.42 -5.62 13.68
CA GLY A 164 12.55 -5.52 12.51
C GLY A 164 13.00 -4.45 11.51
N GLN A 165 13.24 -3.24 12.00
CA GLN A 165 13.76 -2.12 11.21
C GLN A 165 15.12 -2.44 10.57
N HIS A 166 16.02 -3.07 11.33
CA HIS A 166 17.33 -3.46 10.80
C HIS A 166 17.21 -4.47 9.64
N LEU A 167 16.36 -5.49 9.79
CA LEU A 167 16.12 -6.49 8.76
C LEU A 167 15.43 -5.88 7.52
N SER A 168 14.47 -4.99 7.73
CA SER A 168 13.77 -4.28 6.66
C SER A 168 14.72 -3.48 5.78
N VAL A 169 15.50 -2.58 6.38
CA VAL A 169 16.43 -1.70 5.65
C VAL A 169 17.48 -2.50 4.89
N ASN A 170 18.04 -3.55 5.50
CA ASN A 170 19.05 -4.38 4.85
C ASN A 170 18.47 -5.14 3.64
N ASN A 171 17.27 -5.71 3.76
CA ASN A 171 16.63 -6.41 2.65
C ASN A 171 16.35 -5.46 1.48
N LYS A 172 15.91 -4.23 1.76
CA LYS A 172 15.62 -3.22 0.74
C LYS A 172 16.86 -2.77 -0.03
N ILE A 173 18.00 -2.60 0.65
CA ILE A 173 19.28 -2.29 -0.01
C ILE A 173 19.68 -3.42 -0.97
N ILE A 174 19.37 -4.67 -0.61
CA ILE A 174 19.71 -5.84 -1.42
C ILE A 174 18.75 -6.01 -2.62
N SER A 175 17.46 -5.69 -2.49
CA SER A 175 16.48 -5.90 -3.57
C SER A 175 16.26 -4.69 -4.49
N GLY A 176 16.54 -3.47 -4.01
CA GLY A 176 16.13 -2.22 -4.69
C GLY A 176 16.64 -2.03 -6.12
N GLU A 177 17.85 -2.48 -6.46
CA GLU A 177 18.37 -2.37 -7.84
C GLU A 177 17.73 -3.37 -8.82
N ALA A 178 17.31 -4.54 -8.32
CA ALA A 178 16.66 -5.56 -9.12
C ALA A 178 15.17 -5.22 -9.35
N ASP A 179 14.52 -4.62 -8.35
CA ASP A 179 13.11 -4.28 -8.39
C ASP A 179 12.80 -3.08 -9.30
N ALA A 180 13.79 -2.22 -9.57
CA ALA A 180 13.64 -1.02 -10.40
C ALA A 180 13.55 -1.28 -11.92
N LYS A 181 13.68 -2.53 -12.38
CA LYS A 181 13.63 -2.87 -13.81
C LYS A 181 12.30 -3.52 -14.17
N PHE A 182 11.65 -2.99 -15.21
CA PHE A 182 10.52 -3.65 -15.83
C PHE A 182 10.98 -4.93 -16.53
N LEU A 183 10.39 -6.06 -16.17
CA LEU A 183 10.80 -7.38 -16.67
C LEU A 183 10.14 -7.75 -18.02
N GLY A 184 9.19 -6.93 -18.48
CA GLY A 184 8.32 -7.23 -19.61
C GLY A 184 7.01 -7.87 -19.16
N GLU A 185 5.95 -7.69 -19.95
CA GLU A 185 4.59 -8.11 -19.58
C GLU A 185 4.45 -9.60 -19.26
N ASP A 186 5.21 -10.45 -19.95
CA ASP A 186 5.16 -11.91 -19.78
C ASP A 186 5.95 -12.41 -18.57
N LYS A 187 6.67 -11.51 -17.87
CA LYS A 187 7.52 -11.84 -16.72
C LYS A 187 7.11 -11.11 -15.44
N GLU A 188 6.37 -10.00 -15.55
CA GLU A 188 5.81 -9.32 -14.37
C GLU A 188 4.67 -10.14 -13.75
N TRP A 189 4.90 -10.64 -12.54
CA TRP A 189 3.96 -11.57 -11.89
C TRP A 189 2.59 -10.96 -11.61
N LEU A 190 2.51 -9.65 -11.39
CA LEU A 190 1.24 -8.94 -11.16
C LEU A 190 0.43 -8.79 -12.45
N ILE A 191 1.10 -8.60 -13.60
CA ILE A 191 0.44 -8.59 -14.91
C ILE A 191 -0.12 -9.98 -15.21
N LEU A 192 0.69 -11.02 -15.00
CA LEU A 192 0.24 -12.42 -15.15
C LEU A 192 -0.88 -12.78 -14.16
N TYR A 193 -0.87 -12.20 -12.96
CA TYR A 193 -1.95 -12.37 -11.99
C TYR A 193 -3.24 -11.72 -12.47
N ALA A 194 -3.17 -10.47 -12.95
CA ALA A 194 -4.31 -9.73 -13.46
C ALA A 194 -4.92 -10.42 -14.69
N LYS A 195 -4.09 -10.86 -15.66
CA LYS A 195 -4.53 -11.64 -16.82
C LYS A 195 -5.31 -12.90 -16.40
N ARG A 196 -4.81 -13.66 -15.41
CA ARG A 196 -5.54 -14.84 -14.88
C ARG A 196 -6.82 -14.49 -14.13
N LYS A 197 -6.92 -13.29 -13.53
CA LYS A 197 -8.16 -12.84 -12.89
C LYS A 197 -9.21 -12.45 -13.92
N LEU A 198 -8.80 -11.91 -15.06
CA LEU A 198 -9.67 -11.61 -16.20
C LEU A 198 -10.29 -12.86 -16.85
N GLU A 199 -9.62 -14.01 -16.78
CA GLU A 199 -10.21 -15.29 -17.21
C GLU A 199 -11.43 -15.69 -16.36
N GLN A 200 -11.56 -15.17 -15.13
CA GLN A 200 -12.64 -15.51 -14.20
C GLN A 200 -13.79 -14.50 -14.26
N GLN A 201 -13.47 -13.21 -14.31
CA GLN A 201 -14.45 -12.13 -14.42
C GLN A 201 -13.78 -10.84 -14.91
N HIS A 202 -14.58 -9.97 -15.54
CA HIS A 202 -14.11 -8.67 -16.04
C HIS A 202 -13.78 -7.71 -14.90
N TYR A 203 -12.73 -6.91 -15.10
CA TYR A 203 -12.44 -5.71 -14.32
C TYR A 203 -11.91 -4.62 -15.25
N ASP A 204 -12.32 -3.38 -15.04
CA ASP A 204 -11.82 -2.23 -15.83
C ASP A 204 -10.41 -1.85 -15.37
N HIS A 205 -10.16 -1.88 -14.06
CA HIS A 205 -8.88 -1.50 -13.48
C HIS A 205 -8.35 -2.51 -12.46
N PHE A 206 -7.07 -2.84 -12.60
CA PHE A 206 -6.29 -3.49 -11.54
C PHE A 206 -5.34 -2.45 -10.95
N ILE A 207 -5.33 -2.29 -9.63
CA ILE A 207 -4.44 -1.33 -8.95
C ILE A 207 -3.65 -2.04 -7.85
N PHE A 208 -2.33 -1.98 -7.97
CA PHE A 208 -1.39 -2.58 -7.01
C PHE A 208 -0.24 -1.63 -6.68
N GLY A 209 0.44 -1.85 -5.56
CA GLY A 209 1.72 -1.23 -5.21
C GLY A 209 2.86 -2.24 -5.32
N HIS A 210 3.76 -2.29 -4.33
CA HIS A 210 4.79 -3.32 -4.13
C HIS A 210 5.94 -3.36 -5.15
N ARG A 211 5.70 -3.14 -6.44
CA ARG A 211 6.80 -3.11 -7.45
C ARG A 211 7.60 -1.82 -7.43
N HIS A 212 7.17 -0.80 -6.68
CA HIS A 212 7.79 0.55 -6.60
C HIS A 212 7.91 1.29 -7.95
N LEU A 213 7.49 0.69 -9.05
CA LEU A 213 7.64 1.19 -10.40
C LEU A 213 6.28 1.66 -10.92
N PRO A 214 6.07 2.97 -11.13
CA PRO A 214 4.82 3.46 -11.71
C PRO A 214 4.63 2.89 -13.12
N MET A 215 3.53 2.18 -13.35
CA MET A 215 3.22 1.53 -14.63
C MET A 215 1.73 1.64 -14.94
N GLU A 216 1.40 1.88 -16.20
CA GLU A 216 0.04 1.75 -16.75
C GLU A 216 0.11 0.86 -18.00
N ILE A 217 -0.46 -0.34 -17.92
CA ILE A 217 -0.33 -1.37 -18.96
C ILE A 217 -1.72 -1.88 -19.32
N LYS A 218 -2.06 -1.78 -20.61
CA LYS A 218 -3.30 -2.35 -21.13
C LYS A 218 -3.21 -3.88 -21.10
N LEU A 219 -4.14 -4.52 -20.41
CA LEU A 219 -4.24 -5.98 -20.40
C LEU A 219 -5.05 -6.50 -21.59
N ASN A 220 -6.01 -5.70 -22.05
CA ASN A 220 -6.82 -5.88 -23.26
C ASN A 220 -7.46 -4.52 -23.63
N GLU A 221 -8.50 -4.50 -24.49
CA GLU A 221 -9.19 -3.27 -24.91
C GLU A 221 -9.96 -2.55 -23.79
N LYS A 222 -10.36 -3.25 -22.73
CA LYS A 222 -11.27 -2.78 -21.67
C LYS A 222 -10.66 -2.81 -20.26
N SER A 223 -9.47 -3.38 -20.10
CA SER A 223 -8.83 -3.59 -18.80
C SER A 223 -7.42 -3.04 -18.75
N THR A 224 -7.10 -2.30 -17.69
CA THR A 224 -5.77 -1.71 -17.46
C THR A 224 -5.21 -2.15 -16.11
N TYR A 225 -3.94 -2.57 -16.10
CA TYR A 225 -3.13 -2.76 -14.92
C TYR A 225 -2.37 -1.48 -14.59
N THR A 226 -2.55 -0.99 -13.36
CA THR A 226 -1.83 0.16 -12.81
C THR A 226 -1.01 -0.31 -11.62
N ASN A 227 0.31 -0.13 -11.71
CA ASN A 227 1.19 -0.24 -10.55
C ASN A 227 1.51 1.16 -10.04
N LEU A 228 1.21 1.41 -8.77
CA LEU A 228 1.57 2.62 -8.08
C LEU A 228 3.10 2.69 -7.93
N GLY A 229 3.65 3.90 -7.99
CA GLY A 229 5.04 4.13 -7.58
C GLY A 229 5.12 4.36 -6.08
N ASP A 230 6.32 4.71 -5.62
CA ASP A 230 6.58 4.96 -4.21
C ASP A 230 6.64 6.45 -3.87
N TRP A 231 6.64 6.76 -2.58
CA TRP A 231 6.86 8.13 -2.08
C TRP A 231 8.34 8.43 -1.83
N ILE A 232 9.26 7.71 -2.47
CA ILE A 232 10.70 7.81 -2.24
C ILE A 232 11.39 8.45 -3.44
N SER A 233 11.17 7.85 -4.62
CA SER A 233 11.78 8.21 -5.89
C SER A 233 10.78 8.86 -6.83
N TYR A 234 9.56 8.31 -6.90
CA TYR A 234 8.59 8.69 -7.91
C TYR A 234 7.57 9.72 -7.43
N PHE A 235 7.12 9.62 -6.19
CA PHE A 235 6.04 10.42 -5.60
C PHE A 235 4.77 10.38 -6.45
N THR A 236 4.35 9.18 -6.84
CA THR A 236 3.15 8.98 -7.65
C THR A 236 1.97 8.43 -6.84
N TYR A 237 0.78 8.71 -7.33
CA TYR A 237 -0.50 8.23 -6.79
C TYR A 237 -1.46 8.07 -7.96
N ALA A 238 -2.48 7.23 -7.84
CA ALA A 238 -3.54 7.16 -8.84
C ALA A 238 -4.78 7.93 -8.36
N VAL A 239 -5.51 8.50 -9.30
CA VAL A 239 -6.77 9.20 -9.04
C VAL A 239 -7.82 8.76 -10.05
N PHE A 240 -9.01 8.47 -9.57
CA PHE A 240 -10.19 8.20 -10.38
C PHE A 240 -11.18 9.34 -10.21
N ASP A 241 -11.47 10.06 -11.28
CA ASP A 241 -12.34 11.26 -11.27
C ASP A 241 -13.84 10.96 -11.45
N GLY A 242 -14.19 9.67 -11.57
CA GLY A 242 -15.54 9.20 -11.86
C GLY A 242 -15.71 8.64 -13.26
N GLU A 243 -14.78 8.95 -14.17
CA GLU A 243 -14.78 8.49 -15.56
C GLU A 243 -13.44 7.86 -15.94
N LYS A 244 -12.33 8.46 -15.53
CA LYS A 244 -10.98 8.06 -15.90
C LYS A 244 -10.10 7.85 -14.68
N LEU A 245 -9.32 6.77 -14.71
CA LEU A 245 -8.18 6.57 -13.81
C LEU A 245 -6.92 7.18 -14.46
N SER A 246 -6.17 7.97 -13.70
CA SER A 246 -4.86 8.48 -14.09
C SER A 246 -3.82 8.18 -13.01
N LEU A 247 -2.61 7.79 -13.44
CA LEU A 247 -1.44 7.75 -12.59
C LEU A 247 -0.74 9.13 -12.62
N GLU A 248 -0.79 9.85 -11.51
CA GLU A 248 -0.26 11.20 -11.37
C GLU A 248 1.04 11.21 -10.57
N LYS A 249 1.82 12.28 -10.76
CA LYS A 249 3.03 12.55 -10.00
C LYS A 249 2.84 13.84 -9.21
N LEU A 250 3.16 13.80 -7.92
CA LEU A 250 3.13 14.99 -7.08
C LEU A 250 4.18 16.00 -7.58
N GLU A 251 3.69 17.12 -8.11
CA GLU A 251 4.54 18.26 -8.46
C GLU A 251 5.06 18.93 -7.17
N ASN A 252 6.31 19.41 -7.20
CA ASN A 252 6.97 20.00 -6.02
C ASN A 252 6.44 21.39 -5.69
#